data_AF-A0A2V6NEE8-F1
#
_entry.id   AF-A0A2V6NEE8-F1
#
_cell.length_a   1.000
_cell.length_b   1.000
_cell.length_c   1.000
_cell.angle_alpha   90.00
_cell.angle_beta   90.00
_cell.angle_gamma   90.00
#
_symmetry.space_group_name_H-M   'P 1'
#
loop_
_entity.id
_entity.type
_entity.pdbx_description
1 polymer ?
#
loop_
_entity_poly.entity_id
_entity_poly.type
_entity_poly.pdbx_seq_one_letter_code
_entity_poly.pdbx_strand_id
1 'polypeptide(L)'
;MQQSPGAANAQIAIGCDQFRETFGGEPVGFWLPECAYSASIAKSLQAENIRWFVVDAHAFEQAVSPARRGTFAPCFTRAGPAAFARDIQASRQVWSAQLGYPGDPTYRDFYRDIGFDLSANELAPLPGNGFTGIKYHRVTGRDVSRARGRNGPPARPSFYREMRRRTSKSASRSLESNHDSAVRCRTFRTLVV
;
A
#
# COMPACT_ATOMS: atom_id res chain seq x y z
N MET A 1 10.53 16.63 2.66
CA MET A 1 11.27 16.50 1.37
C MET A 1 11.77 17.86 0.86
N GLN A 2 12.48 18.63 1.71
CA GLN A 2 13.11 19.90 1.34
C GLN A 2 14.65 19.79 1.38
N GLN A 3 15.17 18.56 1.24
CA GLN A 3 16.60 18.28 1.28
C GLN A 3 17.00 17.82 -0.12
N SER A 4 17.55 18.74 -0.91
CA SER A 4 18.03 18.59 -2.30
C SER A 4 16.98 18.20 -3.37
N PRO A 5 16.48 19.18 -4.15
CA PRO A 5 15.74 18.91 -5.39
C PRO A 5 16.50 18.01 -6.37
N GLY A 6 17.84 18.04 -6.35
CA GLY A 6 18.68 17.20 -7.19
C GLY A 6 18.53 15.71 -6.89
N ALA A 7 18.31 15.34 -5.62
CA ALA A 7 18.14 13.94 -5.24
C ALA A 7 16.85 13.32 -5.83
N ALA A 8 15.74 14.07 -5.78
CA ALA A 8 14.47 13.61 -6.35
C ALA A 8 14.56 13.46 -7.88
N ASN A 9 15.19 14.43 -8.56
CA ASN A 9 15.41 14.35 -10.00
C ASN A 9 16.25 13.12 -10.39
N ALA A 10 17.36 12.89 -9.67
CA ALA A 10 18.23 11.75 -9.91
C ALA A 10 17.49 10.42 -9.72
N GLN A 11 16.65 10.29 -8.68
CA GLN A 11 15.87 9.07 -8.47
C GLN A 11 14.86 8.81 -9.60
N ILE A 12 14.21 9.86 -10.10
CA ILE A 12 13.26 9.72 -11.22
C ILE A 12 14.01 9.31 -12.49
N ALA A 13 15.13 9.98 -12.82
CA ALA A 13 15.94 9.67 -13.99
C ALA A 13 16.47 8.22 -13.96
N ILE A 14 17.07 7.81 -12.84
CA ILE A 14 17.56 6.42 -12.65
C ILE A 14 16.43 5.41 -12.83
N GLY A 15 15.25 5.69 -12.28
CA GLY A 15 14.07 4.82 -12.45
C GLY A 15 13.63 4.70 -13.91
N CYS A 16 13.70 5.80 -14.68
CA CYS A 16 13.37 5.80 -16.09
C CYS A 16 14.41 5.05 -16.93
N ASP A 17 15.70 5.24 -16.65
CA ASP A 17 16.79 4.51 -17.32
C ASP A 17 16.68 3.01 -17.06
N GLN A 18 16.45 2.61 -15.81
CA GLN A 18 16.24 1.21 -15.47
C GLN A 18 15.03 0.62 -16.21
N PHE A 19 13.94 1.38 -16.37
CA PHE A 19 12.79 0.94 -17.14
C PHE A 19 13.15 0.72 -18.61
N ARG A 20 13.88 1.65 -19.24
CA ARG A 20 14.34 1.54 -20.63
C ARG A 20 15.20 0.29 -20.84
N GLU A 21 16.17 0.06 -19.95
CA GLU A 21 17.05 -1.11 -20.02
C GLU A 21 16.27 -2.43 -19.85
N THR A 22 15.29 -2.44 -18.95
CA THR A 22 14.54 -3.66 -18.62
C THR A 22 13.48 -4.00 -19.66
N PHE A 23 12.79 -2.99 -20.21
CA PHE A 23 11.60 -3.17 -21.04
C PHE A 23 11.75 -2.69 -22.50
N GLY A 24 12.85 -2.03 -22.85
CA GLY A 24 13.17 -1.64 -24.23
C GLY A 24 12.30 -0.52 -24.81
N GLY A 25 11.65 0.29 -23.96
CA GLY A 25 10.79 1.40 -24.38
C GLY A 25 10.76 2.55 -23.38
N GLU A 26 10.15 3.67 -23.78
CA GLU A 26 10.06 4.86 -22.93
C GLU A 26 8.97 4.71 -21.86
N PRO A 27 9.26 5.03 -20.58
CA PRO A 27 8.23 5.07 -19.56
C PRO A 27 7.27 6.22 -19.82
N VAL A 28 5.98 5.91 -19.99
CA VAL A 28 4.92 6.93 -20.16
C VAL A 28 4.23 7.29 -18.86
N GLY A 29 4.42 6.49 -17.82
CA GLY A 29 3.77 6.62 -16.52
C GLY A 29 4.73 6.43 -15.36
N PHE A 30 4.41 6.98 -14.19
CA PHE A 30 5.26 6.90 -13.01
C PHE A 30 4.45 6.66 -11.73
N TRP A 31 4.89 5.70 -10.90
CA TRP A 31 4.37 5.51 -9.55
C TRP A 31 5.30 6.19 -8.55
N LEU A 32 4.83 7.29 -7.93
CA LEU A 32 5.61 7.97 -6.90
C LEU A 32 5.70 7.10 -5.64
N PRO A 33 6.88 6.97 -5.00
CA PRO A 33 6.99 6.31 -3.70
C PRO A 33 5.98 6.91 -2.72
N GLU A 34 5.15 6.05 -2.14
CA GLU A 34 4.05 6.42 -1.22
C GLU A 34 3.05 7.44 -1.79
N CYS A 35 2.92 7.55 -3.12
CA CYS A 35 2.12 8.59 -3.78
C CYS A 35 2.47 10.02 -3.31
N ALA A 36 3.71 10.23 -2.85
CA ALA A 36 4.12 11.44 -2.16
C ALA A 36 4.34 12.60 -3.14
N TYR A 37 3.28 13.37 -3.38
CA TYR A 37 3.25 14.42 -4.38
C TYR A 37 3.60 15.81 -3.82
N SER A 38 4.33 16.58 -4.63
CA SER A 38 4.48 18.03 -4.47
C SER A 38 4.53 18.70 -5.84
N ALA A 39 4.19 19.99 -5.93
CA ALA A 39 4.17 20.71 -7.21
C ALA A 39 5.54 20.73 -7.92
N SER A 40 6.66 20.65 -7.17
CA SER A 40 8.00 20.59 -7.75
C SER A 40 8.25 19.27 -8.48
N ILE A 41 7.68 18.15 -7.99
CA ILE A 41 7.94 16.83 -8.59
C ILE A 41 7.31 16.68 -9.96
N ALA A 42 6.20 17.37 -10.22
CA ALA A 42 5.55 17.36 -11.54
C ALA A 42 6.48 17.86 -12.65
N LYS A 43 7.36 18.83 -12.34
CA LYS A 43 8.35 19.33 -13.29
C LYS A 43 9.44 18.30 -13.58
N SER A 44 9.89 17.60 -12.54
CA SER A 44 10.87 16.53 -12.65
C SER A 44 10.32 15.36 -13.48
N LEU A 45 9.07 14.98 -13.26
CA LEU A 45 8.38 13.96 -14.06
C LEU A 45 8.28 14.38 -15.54
N GLN A 46 7.89 15.64 -15.80
CA GLN A 46 7.80 16.14 -17.16
C GLN A 46 9.15 16.18 -17.88
N ALA A 47 10.25 16.44 -17.16
CA ALA A 47 11.60 16.43 -17.74
C ALA A 47 12.01 15.06 -18.29
N GLU A 48 11.51 13.98 -17.67
CA GLU A 48 11.68 12.59 -18.14
C GLU A 48 10.56 12.14 -19.09
N ASN A 49 9.78 13.08 -19.67
CA ASN A 49 8.66 12.81 -20.58
C ASN A 49 7.53 11.93 -20.00
N ILE A 50 7.44 11.81 -18.67
CA ILE A 50 6.34 11.11 -18.01
C ILE A 50 5.02 11.82 -18.31
N ARG A 51 4.04 11.08 -18.82
CA ARG A 51 2.74 11.62 -19.25
C ARG A 51 1.68 11.53 -18.16
N TRP A 52 1.81 10.58 -17.24
CA TRP A 52 0.87 10.41 -16.14
C TRP A 52 1.50 9.83 -14.88
N PHE A 53 0.87 10.07 -13.73
CA PHE A 53 1.27 9.50 -12.45
C PHE A 53 0.06 9.32 -11.53
N VAL A 54 0.23 8.54 -10.46
CA VAL A 54 -0.82 8.28 -9.46
C VAL A 54 -0.56 9.07 -8.18
N VAL A 55 -1.64 9.59 -7.59
CA VAL A 55 -1.64 10.28 -6.29
C VAL A 55 -2.71 9.71 -5.36
N ASP A 56 -2.58 9.99 -4.08
CA ASP A 56 -3.65 9.70 -3.12
C ASP A 56 -4.84 10.67 -3.32
N ALA A 57 -6.04 10.24 -2.91
CA ALA A 57 -7.27 11.01 -3.02
C ALA A 57 -7.17 12.41 -2.38
N HIS A 58 -6.45 12.55 -1.26
CA HIS A 58 -6.32 13.85 -0.58
C HIS A 58 -5.66 14.92 -1.46
N ALA A 59 -4.81 14.53 -2.42
CA ALA A 59 -4.18 15.48 -3.34
C ALA A 59 -5.21 16.21 -4.20
N PHE A 60 -6.36 15.57 -4.48
CA PHE A 60 -7.48 16.15 -5.22
C PHE A 60 -8.47 16.87 -4.30
N GLU A 61 -8.74 16.30 -3.12
CA GLU A 61 -9.65 16.90 -2.11
C GLU A 61 -9.12 18.22 -1.55
N GLN A 62 -7.80 18.32 -1.38
CA GLN A 62 -7.12 19.51 -0.81
C GLN A 62 -6.53 20.43 -1.90
N ALA A 63 -6.83 20.16 -3.16
CA ALA A 63 -6.37 21.01 -4.25
C ALA A 63 -7.01 22.41 -4.14
N VAL A 64 -6.21 23.46 -4.43
CA VAL A 64 -6.69 24.86 -4.43
C VAL A 64 -7.89 25.06 -5.37
N SER A 65 -7.90 24.34 -6.50
CA SER A 65 -9.07 24.25 -7.37
C SER A 65 -9.60 22.82 -7.25
N PRO A 66 -10.81 22.63 -6.71
CA PRO A 66 -11.39 21.30 -6.61
C PRO A 66 -11.51 20.64 -7.98
N ALA A 67 -11.15 19.37 -8.07
CA ALA A 67 -11.35 18.58 -9.27
C ALA A 67 -12.86 18.48 -9.55
N ARG A 68 -13.32 18.97 -10.72
CA ARG A 68 -14.76 19.01 -11.09
C ARG A 68 -15.45 17.64 -11.02
N ARG A 69 -14.70 16.56 -11.25
CA ARG A 69 -15.21 15.18 -11.26
C ARG A 69 -14.67 14.36 -10.09
N GLY A 70 -14.20 15.00 -9.02
CA GLY A 70 -13.57 14.33 -7.89
C GLY A 70 -12.40 13.44 -8.34
N THR A 71 -12.29 12.24 -7.79
CA THR A 71 -11.25 11.25 -8.14
C THR A 71 -11.57 10.45 -9.41
N PHE A 72 -12.70 10.70 -10.08
CA PHE A 72 -13.19 9.90 -11.21
C PHE A 72 -12.71 10.40 -12.58
N ALA A 73 -11.88 11.44 -12.62
CA ALA A 73 -11.21 11.89 -13.83
C ALA A 73 -9.80 12.41 -13.50
N PRO A 74 -8.83 12.28 -14.41
CA PRO A 74 -7.52 12.86 -14.20
C PRO A 74 -7.57 14.39 -14.19
N CYS A 75 -6.60 15.00 -13.51
CA CYS A 75 -6.33 16.44 -13.59
C CYS A 75 -4.92 16.66 -14.13
N PHE A 76 -4.75 17.67 -14.97
CA PHE A 76 -3.44 18.00 -15.51
C PHE A 76 -2.69 18.91 -14.53
N THR A 77 -1.43 18.59 -14.28
CA THR A 77 -0.56 19.54 -13.56
C THR A 77 -0.19 20.68 -14.50
N ARG A 78 0.21 21.85 -13.96
CA ARG A 78 0.76 22.94 -14.79
C ARG A 78 2.00 22.54 -15.58
N ALA A 79 2.72 21.51 -15.16
CA ALA A 79 3.91 21.04 -15.86
C ALA A 79 3.56 20.20 -17.10
N GLY A 80 2.36 19.63 -17.19
CA GLY A 80 1.95 18.79 -18.32
C GLY A 80 1.44 17.39 -17.94
N PRO A 81 2.03 16.65 -16.98
CA PRO A 81 1.59 15.29 -16.70
C PRO A 81 0.21 15.24 -16.05
N ALA A 82 -0.57 14.21 -16.38
CA ALA A 82 -1.87 13.91 -15.79
C ALA A 82 -1.72 13.18 -14.45
N ALA A 83 -2.36 13.69 -13.40
CA ALA A 83 -2.46 13.02 -12.12
C ALA A 83 -3.76 12.20 -12.06
N PHE A 84 -3.67 10.94 -11.64
CA PHE A 84 -4.82 10.08 -11.34
C PHE A 84 -4.92 9.87 -9.84
N ALA A 85 -6.08 10.14 -9.26
CA ALA A 85 -6.30 9.97 -7.83
C ALA A 85 -6.84 8.58 -7.50
N ARG A 86 -6.44 8.04 -6.34
CA ARG A 86 -6.98 6.80 -5.80
C ARG A 86 -8.49 6.90 -5.54
N ASP A 87 -9.24 5.87 -5.92
CA ASP A 87 -10.62 5.69 -5.46
C ASP A 87 -10.66 5.11 -4.04
N ILE A 88 -11.15 5.90 -3.09
CA ILE A 88 -11.29 5.51 -1.69
C ILE A 88 -12.33 4.40 -1.52
N GLN A 89 -13.42 4.39 -2.28
CA GLN A 89 -14.48 3.40 -2.12
C GLN A 89 -14.03 2.02 -2.57
N ALA A 90 -13.43 1.93 -3.77
CA ALA A 90 -12.78 0.70 -4.23
C ALA A 90 -11.71 0.24 -3.23
N SER A 91 -10.84 1.15 -2.76
CA SER A 91 -9.80 0.80 -1.79
C SER A 91 -10.36 0.24 -0.49
N ARG A 92 -11.44 0.79 0.04
CA ARG A 92 -12.08 0.29 1.27
C ARG A 92 -12.65 -1.12 1.10
N GLN A 93 -13.24 -1.43 -0.05
CA GLN A 93 -13.76 -2.77 -0.34
C GLN A 93 -12.64 -3.81 -0.38
N VAL A 94 -11.44 -3.44 -0.83
CA VAL A 94 -10.30 -4.36 -0.94
C VAL A 94 -9.49 -4.43 0.36
N TRP A 95 -9.09 -3.28 0.88
CA TRP A 95 -8.03 -3.20 1.90
C TRP A 95 -8.55 -3.18 3.33
N SER A 96 -9.87 -3.05 3.53
CA SER A 96 -10.43 -3.16 4.86
C SER A 96 -10.51 -4.62 5.30
N ALA A 97 -9.69 -5.00 6.29
CA ALA A 97 -9.80 -6.31 6.93
C ALA A 97 -11.12 -6.50 7.71
N GLN A 98 -11.93 -5.44 7.86
CA GLN A 98 -13.18 -5.47 8.62
C GLN A 98 -14.42 -5.44 7.73
N LEU A 99 -14.41 -4.59 6.71
CA LEU A 99 -15.55 -4.32 5.83
C LEU A 99 -15.31 -4.78 4.40
N GLY A 100 -14.05 -5.13 4.09
CA GLY A 100 -13.65 -5.58 2.77
C GLY A 100 -13.73 -7.08 2.64
N TYR A 101 -13.75 -7.54 1.39
CA TYR A 101 -13.88 -8.95 1.08
C TYR A 101 -12.78 -9.85 1.67
N PRO A 102 -11.51 -9.45 1.91
CA PRO A 102 -10.52 -10.37 2.48
C PRO A 102 -10.84 -10.86 3.89
N GLY A 103 -11.79 -10.21 4.58
CA GLY A 103 -12.31 -10.68 5.86
C GLY A 103 -13.30 -11.85 5.74
N ASP A 104 -13.68 -12.27 4.54
CA ASP A 104 -14.70 -13.29 4.32
C ASP A 104 -14.31 -14.64 4.97
N PRO A 105 -15.24 -15.32 5.67
CA PRO A 105 -14.95 -16.58 6.35
C PRO A 105 -14.56 -17.75 5.44
N THR A 106 -14.79 -17.67 4.14
CA THR A 106 -14.40 -18.68 3.14
C THR A 106 -12.95 -18.52 2.68
N TYR A 107 -12.33 -17.35 2.87
CA TYR A 107 -10.93 -17.12 2.52
C TYR A 107 -9.95 -17.71 3.53
N ARG A 108 -8.72 -17.95 3.06
CA ARG A 108 -7.61 -18.50 3.84
C ARG A 108 -7.10 -17.51 4.89
N ASP A 109 -6.91 -17.95 6.14
CA ASP A 109 -6.32 -17.13 7.21
C ASP A 109 -4.81 -16.98 7.00
N PHE A 110 -4.37 -15.75 6.72
CA PHE A 110 -2.95 -15.42 6.53
C PHE A 110 -2.08 -15.82 7.74
N TYR A 111 -2.62 -15.71 8.96
CA TYR A 111 -1.85 -15.84 10.20
C TYR A 111 -1.77 -17.29 10.69
N ARG A 112 -2.56 -18.23 10.15
CA ARG A 112 -2.50 -19.63 10.56
C ARG A 112 -1.64 -20.42 9.60
N ASP A 113 -0.56 -21.00 10.10
CA ASP A 113 0.47 -21.65 9.31
C ASP A 113 1.03 -22.84 10.08
N ILE A 114 1.35 -23.93 9.38
CA ILE A 114 1.86 -25.14 10.04
C ILE A 114 3.18 -24.91 10.76
N GLY A 115 3.97 -23.90 10.36
CA GLY A 115 5.23 -23.57 11.03
C GLY A 115 5.07 -23.04 12.46
N PHE A 116 3.84 -22.70 12.85
CA PHE A 116 3.48 -22.33 14.21
C PHE A 116 2.60 -23.38 14.91
N ASP A 117 1.96 -24.27 14.14
CA ASP A 117 1.00 -25.25 14.67
C ASP A 117 1.64 -26.64 14.92
N LEU A 118 2.70 -27.01 14.19
CA LEU A 118 3.41 -28.29 14.28
C LEU A 118 4.72 -28.20 15.07
N SER A 119 5.14 -29.32 15.66
CA SER A 119 6.48 -29.42 16.27
C SER A 119 7.59 -29.46 15.21
N ALA A 120 8.83 -29.16 15.62
CA ALA A 120 9.98 -29.20 14.72
C ALA A 120 10.18 -30.58 14.04
N ASN A 121 9.87 -31.67 14.76
CA ASN A 121 9.99 -33.03 14.24
C ASN A 121 8.92 -33.32 13.17
N GLU A 122 7.69 -32.88 13.37
CA GLU A 122 6.59 -33.04 12.41
C GLU A 122 6.77 -32.17 11.17
N LEU A 123 7.48 -31.05 11.32
CA LEU A 123 7.68 -30.08 10.25
C LEU A 123 8.88 -30.42 9.34
N ALA A 124 9.82 -31.23 9.83
CA ALA A 124 11.01 -31.59 9.08
C ALA A 124 10.65 -32.17 7.69
N PRO A 125 11.32 -31.73 6.60
CA PRO A 125 12.56 -30.93 6.57
C PRO A 125 12.35 -29.40 6.52
N LEU A 126 11.13 -28.88 6.69
CA LEU A 126 10.85 -27.45 6.58
C LEU A 126 11.32 -26.67 7.83
N PRO A 127 11.72 -25.39 7.67
CA PRO A 127 12.14 -24.55 8.78
C PRO A 127 10.98 -24.28 9.75
N GLY A 128 11.23 -24.46 11.06
CA GLY A 128 10.26 -24.20 12.12
C GLY A 128 10.20 -22.76 12.59
N ASN A 129 9.15 -22.45 13.36
CA ASN A 129 8.97 -21.19 14.09
C ASN A 129 8.88 -19.94 13.18
N GLY A 130 8.22 -20.10 12.03
CA GLY A 130 8.00 -19.04 11.05
C GLY A 130 6.88 -19.39 10.06
N PHE A 131 6.61 -18.49 9.12
CA PHE A 131 5.67 -18.79 8.03
C PHE A 131 6.32 -19.75 7.04
N THR A 132 5.76 -20.96 6.93
CA THR A 132 6.18 -21.94 5.91
C THR A 132 5.49 -21.69 4.57
N GLY A 133 4.37 -20.94 4.59
CA GLY A 133 3.52 -20.70 3.41
C GLY A 133 2.37 -21.71 3.29
N ILE A 134 2.45 -22.84 3.99
CA ILE A 134 1.44 -23.89 4.00
C ILE A 134 0.39 -23.59 5.09
N LYS A 135 -0.84 -23.28 4.67
CA LYS A 135 -1.91 -22.78 5.54
C LYS A 135 -3.24 -23.47 5.25
N TYR A 136 -3.79 -24.18 6.24
CA TYR A 136 -5.02 -24.98 6.09
C TYR A 136 -6.26 -24.37 6.75
N HIS A 137 -6.13 -23.20 7.36
CA HIS A 137 -7.24 -22.57 8.06
C HIS A 137 -7.86 -21.46 7.21
N ARG A 138 -9.18 -21.34 7.32
CA ARG A 138 -9.94 -20.20 6.82
C ARG A 138 -10.05 -19.09 7.86
N VAL A 139 -10.40 -17.89 7.43
CA VAL A 139 -10.71 -16.77 8.32
C VAL A 139 -11.88 -17.18 9.22
N THR A 140 -11.65 -17.14 10.53
CA THR A 140 -12.70 -17.34 11.53
C THR A 140 -13.11 -15.98 12.09
N GLY A 141 -14.41 -15.78 12.32
CA GLY A 141 -14.94 -14.56 12.96
C GLY A 141 -14.26 -14.24 14.29
N ARG A 142 -14.38 -12.98 14.73
CA ARG A 142 -13.68 -12.46 15.92
C ARG A 142 -14.05 -13.20 17.21
N ASP A 143 -15.24 -13.80 17.24
CA ASP A 143 -15.84 -14.40 18.42
C ASP A 143 -15.70 -15.93 18.50
N VAL A 144 -15.04 -16.55 17.52
CA VAL A 144 -14.84 -18.01 17.52
C VAL A 144 -13.54 -18.36 18.24
N SER A 145 -13.63 -19.17 19.29
CA SER A 145 -12.47 -19.79 19.93
C SER A 145 -11.74 -20.65 18.89
N ARG A 146 -10.51 -20.25 18.57
CA ARG A 146 -9.73 -20.88 17.49
C ARG A 146 -9.40 -22.31 17.90
N ALA A 147 -9.83 -23.27 17.08
CA ALA A 147 -9.60 -24.69 17.31
C ALA A 147 -8.11 -24.97 17.55
N ARG A 148 -7.85 -25.67 18.67
CA ARG A 148 -6.54 -26.20 19.06
C ARG A 148 -6.14 -27.23 18.00
N GLY A 149 -4.90 -27.12 17.48
CA GLY A 149 -4.33 -28.17 16.63
C GLY A 149 -4.42 -29.51 17.34
N ARG A 150 -4.76 -30.57 16.61
CA ARG A 150 -5.26 -31.82 17.19
C ARG A 150 -4.24 -32.58 18.06
N ASN A 151 -2.94 -32.26 18.06
CA ASN A 151 -1.93 -32.95 18.88
C ASN A 151 -0.64 -32.15 19.19
N GLY A 152 -0.64 -30.82 19.15
CA GLY A 152 0.55 -29.99 19.45
C GLY A 152 0.36 -29.10 20.69
N PRO A 153 1.43 -28.74 21.44
CA PRO A 153 1.31 -27.72 22.49
C PRO A 153 0.73 -26.45 21.86
N PRO A 154 -0.25 -25.81 22.52
CA PRO A 154 -1.00 -24.73 21.90
C PRO A 154 -0.05 -23.60 21.50
N ALA A 155 0.04 -23.32 20.20
CA ALA A 155 0.46 -22.00 19.73
C ALA A 155 -0.38 -20.98 20.50
N ARG A 156 0.28 -20.20 21.38
CA ARG A 156 -0.44 -19.37 22.36
C ARG A 156 -1.43 -18.49 21.60
N PRO A 157 -2.75 -18.55 21.88
CA PRO A 157 -3.74 -17.73 21.19
C PRO A 157 -3.43 -16.22 21.23
N SER A 158 -2.62 -15.80 22.20
CA SER A 158 -2.05 -14.45 22.31
C SER A 158 -1.07 -14.10 21.18
N PHE A 159 -0.27 -15.04 20.67
CA PHE A 159 0.71 -14.81 19.60
C PHE A 159 0.04 -14.37 18.30
N TYR A 160 -0.96 -15.13 17.83
CA TYR A 160 -1.70 -14.79 16.61
C TYR A 160 -2.54 -13.52 16.75
N ARG A 161 -3.09 -13.24 17.95
CA ARG A 161 -3.80 -11.98 18.24
C ARG A 161 -2.85 -10.78 18.18
N GLU A 162 -1.65 -10.92 18.72
CA GLU A 162 -0.64 -9.86 18.70
C GLU A 162 -0.16 -9.60 17.27
N MET A 163 0.12 -10.64 16.48
CA MET A 163 0.55 -10.51 15.08
C MET A 163 -0.53 -9.84 14.22
N ARG A 164 -1.81 -10.18 14.42
CA ARG A 164 -2.95 -9.51 13.79
C ARG A 164 -3.11 -8.07 14.25
N ARG A 165 -2.92 -7.76 15.53
CA ARG A 165 -3.00 -6.38 16.05
C ARG A 165 -1.92 -5.48 15.46
N ARG A 166 -0.70 -6.00 15.30
CA ARG A 166 0.42 -5.25 14.70
C ARG A 166 0.15 -4.93 13.23
N THR A 167 -0.37 -5.88 12.48
CA THR A 167 -0.68 -5.74 11.05
C THR A 167 -1.96 -4.94 10.80
N SER A 168 -3.00 -5.09 11.63
CA SER A 168 -4.16 -4.20 11.56
C SER A 168 -3.81 -2.78 11.95
N LYS A 169 -2.92 -2.59 12.94
CA LYS A 169 -2.38 -1.27 13.27
C LYS A 169 -1.46 -0.72 12.18
N SER A 170 -0.73 -1.54 11.44
CA SER A 170 0.09 -1.04 10.31
C SER A 170 -0.76 -0.70 9.09
N ALA A 171 -1.82 -1.47 8.82
CA ALA A 171 -2.77 -1.18 7.75
C ALA A 171 -3.70 0.00 8.10
N SER A 172 -4.10 0.16 9.36
CA SER A 172 -4.82 1.34 9.81
C SER A 172 -3.89 2.55 9.90
N ARG A 173 -2.64 2.38 10.35
CA ARG A 173 -1.63 3.45 10.30
C ARG A 173 -1.27 3.81 8.87
N SER A 174 -1.19 2.92 7.89
CA SER A 174 -1.00 3.38 6.49
C SER A 174 -2.21 4.15 5.95
N LEU A 175 -3.40 3.94 6.51
CA LEU A 175 -4.59 4.76 6.24
C LEU A 175 -4.59 6.08 7.04
N GLU A 176 -4.11 6.10 8.29
CA GLU A 176 -4.15 7.23 9.24
C GLU A 176 -2.87 8.10 9.24
N SER A 177 -1.67 7.53 9.05
CA SER A 177 -0.38 8.24 8.96
C SER A 177 -0.26 9.05 7.68
N ASN A 178 -1.03 8.68 6.65
CA ASN A 178 -1.26 9.52 5.48
C ASN A 178 -2.12 10.75 5.80
N HIS A 179 -2.86 10.73 6.91
CA HIS A 179 -3.60 11.88 7.44
C HIS A 179 -2.70 12.79 8.29
N ASP A 180 -1.86 12.22 9.17
CA ASP A 180 -1.05 13.00 10.13
C ASP A 180 0.28 13.53 9.57
N SER A 181 0.92 12.84 8.61
CA SER A 181 2.19 13.32 8.01
C SER A 181 1.99 14.54 7.09
N ALA A 182 0.75 14.84 6.71
CA ALA A 182 0.38 15.98 5.87
C ALA A 182 0.23 17.31 6.65
N VAL A 183 0.13 17.27 7.99
CA VAL A 183 -0.05 18.49 8.81
C VAL A 183 1.17 19.44 8.74
N ARG A 184 2.33 18.97 8.25
CA ARG A 184 3.53 19.80 8.07
C ARG A 184 3.85 20.24 6.63
N CYS A 185 3.03 19.92 5.62
CA CYS A 185 3.30 20.35 4.24
C CYS A 185 2.21 21.26 3.68
N ARG A 186 2.28 22.54 4.06
CA ARG A 186 1.42 23.62 3.51
C ARG A 186 1.83 24.01 2.08
N THR A 187 1.74 23.11 1.09
CA THR A 187 1.91 23.54 -0.31
C THR A 187 1.31 22.61 -1.39
N PHE A 188 0.02 22.24 -1.28
CA PHE A 188 -0.73 21.68 -2.43
C PHE A 188 -1.24 22.79 -3.36
N ARG A 189 -0.33 23.66 -3.81
CA ARG A 189 -0.63 24.59 -4.90
C ARG A 189 -0.45 23.82 -6.20
N THR A 190 -1.53 23.62 -6.95
CA THR A 190 -1.53 23.47 -8.42
C THR A 190 -1.82 22.08 -9.01
N LEU A 191 -3.07 21.64 -8.92
CA LEU A 191 -3.68 20.86 -10.01
C LEU A 191 -4.56 21.84 -10.81
N VAL A 192 -4.49 21.77 -12.14
CA VAL A 192 -5.34 22.57 -13.03
C VAL A 192 -6.35 21.63 -13.68
N VAL A 193 -7.61 22.05 -13.67
CA VAL A 193 -8.72 21.33 -14.28
C VAL A 193 -8.84 21.75 -15.74
#